data_AF-A0AAU1NR85-F1
#
_entry.id   AF-A0AAU1NR85-F1
#
_cell.length_a   1.000
_cell.length_b   1.000
_cell.length_c   1.000
_cell.angle_alpha   90.00
_cell.angle_beta   90.00
_cell.angle_gamma   90.00
#
_symmetry.space_group_name_H-M   'P 1'
#
loop_
_entity.id
_entity.type
_entity.pdbx_description
1 polymer ?
#
loop_
_entity_poly.entity_id
_entity_poly.type
_entity_poly.pdbx_seq_one_letter_code
_entity_poly.pdbx_strand_id
1 'polypeptide(L)'
;MAALGLVLGALIGLPSLSQAAGSLPCDIYSAAGTPCVAAHSTTRALLSSYNGPLYQVTRASDGARSDIGLLAQGGYANAAQQDTFCQDTTCRVTKVYDQTSRHNDLTPGPAGTSGMGADRGADAGEIAVTAGGHKVYGIWISPGVGYRSTGAASGVAVNGQAEGAYMVASGTHAGSACCFDYGNAESTPADTGNGHMDAVSIATTCYFAPCTGSGPWVEADMENGMFQGDNGSNTANAGNKSPFVTAMLKNNGQTTYALKGANAQSGSLSTWWNGSLPTRGGYMPMHQEGGIILGTGGDNSNWNMGTFFEGVMVAGYPTDAAENAVQGNVASVGYSGETDVPNGPQGAITGPGGQCVDVAADDTGTNGTAVQLWNCQSYAEDQYWQHHTNGSLSTIGRCLDIDGNGTANGTQVELWDCNGVGGQVWQQRSDGSLFNPQSGRCLDSPDGATANGTHLRIWDCNGAAAQKFTLH
;
A
#
# COMPACT_ATOMS: atom_id res chain seq x y z
N MET A 1 68.86 30.48 -15.29
CA MET A 1 67.55 30.20 -14.68
C MET A 1 66.61 29.74 -15.78
N ALA A 2 66.39 28.43 -15.89
CA ALA A 2 65.34 27.83 -16.72
C ALA A 2 65.02 26.47 -16.09
N ALA A 3 63.89 26.40 -15.39
CA ALA A 3 63.41 25.18 -14.77
C ALA A 3 62.59 24.40 -15.80
N LEU A 4 63.02 23.17 -16.09
CA LEU A 4 62.28 22.19 -16.88
C LEU A 4 61.12 21.66 -16.02
N GLY A 5 59.88 22.03 -16.37
CA GLY A 5 58.68 21.49 -15.73
C GLY A 5 58.35 20.10 -16.28
N LEU A 6 58.47 19.07 -15.45
CA LEU A 6 58.01 17.72 -15.74
C LEU A 6 56.49 17.67 -15.48
N VAL A 7 55.68 17.61 -16.53
CA VAL A 7 54.23 17.38 -16.41
C VAL A 7 53.99 15.87 -16.33
N LEU A 8 53.78 15.35 -15.12
CA LEU A 8 53.19 14.02 -14.93
C LEU A 8 51.71 14.09 -15.36
N GLY A 9 51.39 13.50 -16.51
CA GLY A 9 50.01 13.21 -16.87
C GLY A 9 49.45 12.14 -15.96
N ALA A 10 48.65 12.53 -14.96
CA ALA A 10 47.80 11.60 -14.23
C ALA A 10 46.68 11.14 -15.15
N LEU A 11 46.79 9.92 -15.70
CA LEU A 11 45.65 9.20 -16.24
C LEU A 11 44.72 8.90 -15.07
N ILE A 12 43.70 9.74 -14.90
CA ILE A 12 42.54 9.45 -14.06
C ILE A 12 41.85 8.26 -14.73
N GLY A 13 42.09 7.06 -14.20
CA GLY A 13 41.27 5.90 -14.49
C GLY A 13 39.86 6.23 -14.04
N LEU A 14 38.98 6.54 -14.98
CA LEU A 14 37.54 6.47 -14.74
C LEU A 14 37.25 5.05 -14.26
N PRO A 15 36.57 4.85 -13.11
CA PRO A 15 36.06 3.54 -12.81
C PRO A 15 35.10 3.19 -13.93
N SER A 16 35.47 2.20 -14.73
CA SER A 16 34.55 1.50 -15.60
C SER A 16 33.40 1.02 -14.71
N LEU A 17 32.22 1.61 -14.87
CA LEU A 17 30.97 1.05 -14.36
C LEU A 17 30.64 -0.19 -15.18
N SER A 18 31.45 -1.23 -15.03
CA SER A 18 31.03 -2.60 -15.28
C SER A 18 30.33 -3.06 -14.02
N GLN A 19 29.15 -2.50 -13.75
CA GLN A 19 28.27 -3.01 -12.71
C GLN A 19 27.77 -4.35 -13.26
N ALA A 20 28.35 -5.47 -12.80
CA ALA A 20 27.68 -6.75 -12.90
C ALA A 20 26.26 -6.52 -12.38
N ALA A 21 25.23 -6.97 -13.11
CA ALA A 21 23.86 -6.93 -12.62
C ALA A 21 23.87 -7.53 -11.22
N GLY A 22 23.63 -6.68 -10.21
CA GLY A 22 23.69 -7.12 -8.81
C GLY A 22 22.64 -8.21 -8.60
N SER A 23 22.96 -9.25 -7.84
CA SER A 23 21.97 -10.26 -7.45
C SER A 23 20.80 -9.57 -6.75
N LEU A 24 19.58 -9.76 -7.28
CA LEU A 24 18.35 -9.26 -6.68
C LEU A 24 17.81 -10.25 -5.65
N PRO A 25 16.80 -9.90 -4.84
CA PRO A 25 16.37 -10.72 -3.71
C PRO A 25 16.13 -12.20 -4.04
N CYS A 26 15.47 -12.50 -5.15
CA CYS A 26 15.23 -13.89 -5.54
C CYS A 26 16.47 -14.62 -6.10
N ASP A 27 17.43 -13.90 -6.68
CA ASP A 27 18.72 -14.47 -7.08
C ASP A 27 19.52 -14.87 -5.83
N ILE A 28 19.49 -14.04 -4.79
CA ILE A 28 20.15 -14.29 -3.49
C ILE A 28 19.55 -15.53 -2.83
N TYR A 29 18.23 -15.58 -2.73
CA TYR A 29 17.49 -16.71 -2.16
C TYR A 29 17.72 -18.02 -2.93
N SER A 30 17.71 -17.96 -4.27
CA SER A 30 18.02 -19.11 -5.11
C SER A 30 19.45 -19.62 -4.89
N ALA A 31 20.44 -18.72 -4.85
CA ALA A 31 21.83 -19.09 -4.59
C ALA A 31 22.03 -19.70 -3.19
N ALA A 32 21.18 -19.35 -2.22
CA ALA A 32 21.17 -19.91 -0.87
C ALA A 32 20.36 -21.22 -0.73
N GLY A 33 19.78 -21.74 -1.82
CA GLY A 33 19.01 -22.99 -1.80
C GLY A 33 17.58 -22.87 -1.28
N THR A 34 17.04 -21.66 -1.18
CA THR A 34 15.65 -21.38 -0.78
C THR A 34 14.98 -20.50 -1.84
N PRO A 35 14.71 -21.03 -3.06
CA PRO A 35 14.30 -20.19 -4.19
C PRO A 35 12.93 -19.56 -3.95
N CYS A 36 12.72 -18.37 -4.52
CA CYS A 36 11.40 -17.74 -4.57
C CYS A 36 10.37 -18.63 -5.26
N VAL A 37 9.19 -18.68 -4.66
CA VAL A 37 7.99 -19.29 -5.22
C VAL A 37 6.92 -18.26 -5.58
N ALA A 38 7.04 -17.05 -5.04
CA ALA A 38 6.31 -15.88 -5.49
C ALA A 38 7.15 -14.61 -5.26
N ALA A 39 7.10 -13.66 -6.19
CA ALA A 39 7.83 -12.41 -6.10
C ALA A 39 6.99 -11.25 -6.63
N HIS A 40 6.52 -10.39 -5.73
CA HIS A 40 5.57 -9.32 -6.03
C HIS A 40 6.18 -7.96 -5.73
N SER A 41 6.09 -7.03 -6.67
CA SER A 41 6.50 -5.64 -6.45
C SER A 41 5.88 -4.75 -7.51
N THR A 42 5.45 -3.55 -7.10
CA THR A 42 5.06 -2.47 -8.02
C THR A 42 6.19 -1.48 -8.27
N THR A 43 7.33 -1.65 -7.60
CA THR A 43 8.43 -0.68 -7.60
C THR A 43 9.63 -1.12 -8.43
N ARG A 44 9.99 -2.41 -8.42
CA ARG A 44 11.17 -2.92 -9.12
C ARG A 44 11.13 -4.42 -9.41
N ALA A 45 12.04 -4.85 -10.25
CA ALA A 45 12.35 -6.26 -10.40
C ALA A 45 12.98 -6.84 -9.12
N LEU A 46 12.67 -8.11 -8.83
CA LEU A 46 13.20 -8.92 -7.73
C LEU A 46 14.06 -10.10 -8.25
N LEU A 47 14.10 -10.32 -9.58
CA LEU A 47 15.06 -11.17 -10.28
C LEU A 47 15.84 -10.32 -11.30
N SER A 48 17.17 -10.43 -11.32
CA SER A 48 18.03 -9.67 -12.25
C SER A 48 17.75 -9.96 -13.73
N SER A 49 17.19 -11.12 -14.02
CA SER A 49 16.80 -11.54 -15.38
C SER A 49 15.38 -11.10 -15.78
N TYR A 50 14.59 -10.55 -14.86
CA TYR A 50 13.19 -10.23 -15.13
C TYR A 50 13.06 -9.02 -16.07
N ASN A 51 12.25 -9.17 -17.12
CA ASN A 51 11.94 -8.12 -18.09
C ASN A 51 10.44 -8.03 -18.41
N GLY A 52 9.60 -8.62 -17.53
CA GLY A 52 8.16 -8.64 -17.68
C GLY A 52 7.45 -7.45 -17.04
N PRO A 53 6.11 -7.44 -17.07
CA PRO A 53 5.32 -6.43 -16.38
C PRO A 53 5.29 -6.65 -14.86
N LEU A 54 5.44 -5.58 -14.09
CA LEU A 54 5.38 -5.66 -12.63
C LEU A 54 3.93 -5.71 -12.10
N TYR A 55 3.05 -4.92 -12.69
CA TYR A 55 1.64 -4.86 -12.32
C TYR A 55 0.78 -4.38 -13.50
N GLN A 56 -0.53 -4.56 -13.39
CA GLN A 56 -1.52 -4.08 -14.35
C GLN A 56 -2.37 -2.99 -13.72
N VAL A 57 -2.59 -1.91 -14.46
CA VAL A 57 -3.55 -0.86 -14.10
C VAL A 57 -4.77 -0.91 -15.02
N THR A 58 -5.96 -0.67 -14.46
CA THR A 58 -7.20 -0.46 -15.21
C THR A 58 -7.67 0.98 -15.03
N ARG A 59 -7.89 1.67 -16.14
CA ARG A 59 -8.28 3.08 -16.19
C ARG A 59 -9.77 3.27 -15.96
N ALA A 60 -10.14 4.18 -15.06
CA ALA A 60 -11.52 4.40 -14.67
C ALA A 60 -12.39 4.99 -15.81
N SER A 61 -11.81 5.85 -16.67
CA SER A 61 -12.56 6.57 -17.71
C SER A 61 -13.13 5.67 -18.83
N ASP A 62 -12.45 4.58 -19.16
CA ASP A 62 -12.84 3.72 -20.28
C ASP A 62 -12.62 2.21 -20.06
N GLY A 63 -12.15 1.81 -18.88
CA GLY A 63 -11.86 0.41 -18.55
C GLY A 63 -10.65 -0.17 -19.31
N ALA A 64 -9.87 0.65 -20.01
CA ALA A 64 -8.67 0.21 -20.68
C ALA A 64 -7.65 -0.31 -19.66
N ARG A 65 -6.77 -1.23 -20.08
CA ARG A 65 -5.73 -1.82 -19.23
C ARG A 65 -4.34 -1.54 -19.77
N SER A 66 -3.38 -1.36 -18.88
CA SER A 66 -1.96 -1.27 -19.22
C SER A 66 -1.12 -2.08 -18.23
N ASP A 67 -0.24 -2.91 -18.77
CA ASP A 67 0.79 -3.61 -17.99
C ASP A 67 2.01 -2.69 -17.82
N ILE A 68 2.32 -2.32 -16.59
CA ILE A 68 3.43 -1.43 -16.27
C ILE A 68 4.70 -2.26 -16.16
N GLY A 69 5.61 -2.04 -17.11
CA GLY A 69 6.89 -2.74 -17.20
C GLY A 69 8.02 -2.04 -16.46
N LEU A 70 9.23 -2.46 -16.78
CA LEU A 70 10.47 -1.91 -16.24
C LEU A 70 11.09 -0.88 -17.18
N LEU A 71 11.87 0.04 -16.61
CA LEU A 71 12.75 0.94 -17.39
C LEU A 71 13.87 0.17 -18.11
N ALA A 72 14.32 -0.93 -17.50
CA ALA A 72 15.30 -1.87 -18.04
C ALA A 72 15.14 -3.23 -17.33
N GLN A 73 15.60 -4.31 -17.96
CA GLN A 73 15.63 -5.64 -17.34
C GLN A 73 16.30 -5.59 -15.96
N GLY A 74 15.66 -6.19 -14.96
CA GLY A 74 16.14 -6.20 -13.57
C GLY A 74 16.08 -4.83 -12.87
N GLY A 75 15.45 -3.83 -13.50
CA GLY A 75 15.45 -2.43 -13.05
C GLY A 75 14.22 -2.03 -12.24
N TYR A 76 13.85 -0.75 -12.35
CA TYR A 76 12.72 -0.12 -11.65
C TYR A 76 11.49 -0.01 -12.55
N ALA A 77 10.32 0.12 -11.94
CA ALA A 77 9.05 0.34 -12.62
C ALA A 77 9.08 1.59 -13.52
N ASN A 78 8.41 1.52 -14.67
CA ASN A 78 8.24 2.65 -15.56
C ASN A 78 7.05 3.52 -15.13
N ALA A 79 7.21 4.31 -14.06
CA ALA A 79 6.14 5.18 -13.56
C ALA A 79 5.62 6.19 -14.60
N ALA A 80 6.47 6.65 -15.53
CA ALA A 80 6.05 7.55 -16.61
C ALA A 80 5.03 6.90 -17.57
N GLN A 81 5.09 5.58 -17.76
CA GLN A 81 4.08 4.83 -18.51
C GLN A 81 2.72 4.89 -17.80
N GLN A 82 2.70 4.69 -16.48
CA GLN A 82 1.48 4.82 -15.69
C GLN A 82 0.95 6.24 -15.72
N ASP A 83 1.78 7.24 -15.47
CA ASP A 83 1.39 8.67 -15.48
C ASP A 83 0.70 9.05 -16.80
N THR A 84 1.27 8.61 -17.92
CA THR A 84 0.71 8.85 -19.26
C THR A 84 -0.60 8.09 -19.47
N PHE A 85 -0.66 6.83 -19.02
CA PHE A 85 -1.83 5.99 -19.21
C PHE A 85 -3.04 6.49 -18.39
N CYS A 86 -2.78 6.91 -17.16
CA CYS A 86 -3.77 7.36 -16.18
C CYS A 86 -4.01 8.88 -16.23
N GLN A 87 -3.49 9.58 -17.24
CA GLN A 87 -3.67 11.01 -17.39
C GLN A 87 -5.17 11.38 -17.40
N ASP A 88 -5.53 12.42 -16.64
CA ASP A 88 -6.89 12.98 -16.53
C ASP A 88 -7.97 12.00 -16.04
N THR A 89 -7.57 10.95 -15.31
CA THR A 89 -8.48 9.98 -14.69
C THR A 89 -7.77 9.22 -13.56
N THR A 90 -8.43 8.26 -12.91
CA THR A 90 -7.77 7.31 -12.00
C THR A 90 -7.49 5.98 -12.65
N CYS A 91 -6.55 5.28 -12.05
CA CYS A 91 -6.23 3.91 -12.37
C CYS A 91 -6.26 3.09 -11.09
N ARG A 92 -6.80 1.88 -11.17
CA ARG A 92 -6.66 0.89 -10.09
C ARG A 92 -5.64 -0.16 -10.48
N VAL A 93 -4.79 -0.56 -9.55
CA VAL A 93 -3.92 -1.73 -9.70
C VAL A 93 -4.80 -2.96 -9.64
N THR A 94 -5.05 -3.60 -10.79
CA THR A 94 -5.95 -4.76 -10.89
C THR A 94 -5.22 -6.09 -10.86
N LYS A 95 -3.90 -6.07 -10.95
CA LYS A 95 -3.05 -7.25 -10.80
C LYS A 95 -1.64 -6.84 -10.39
N VAL A 96 -1.03 -7.59 -9.48
CA VAL A 96 0.41 -7.55 -9.19
C VAL A 96 1.00 -8.86 -9.71
N TYR A 97 1.90 -8.77 -10.69
CA TYR A 97 2.44 -9.97 -11.33
C TYR A 97 3.47 -10.65 -10.43
N ASP A 98 3.43 -11.99 -10.43
CA ASP A 98 4.53 -12.78 -9.89
C ASP A 98 5.66 -12.82 -10.92
N GLN A 99 6.83 -12.35 -10.51
CA GLN A 99 8.01 -12.28 -11.37
C GLN A 99 8.68 -13.64 -11.58
N THR A 100 8.30 -14.67 -10.79
CA THR A 100 8.80 -16.03 -11.01
C THR A 100 8.12 -16.69 -12.21
N SER A 101 8.65 -17.84 -12.63
CA SER A 101 8.02 -18.65 -13.69
C SER A 101 6.71 -19.33 -13.27
N ARG A 102 6.29 -19.15 -12.01
CA ARG A 102 5.11 -19.81 -11.42
C ARG A 102 3.83 -19.02 -11.67
N HIS A 103 3.94 -17.72 -11.91
CA HIS A 103 2.81 -16.84 -12.19
C HIS A 103 1.73 -16.91 -11.11
N ASN A 104 2.15 -16.91 -9.84
CA ASN A 104 1.28 -16.78 -8.69
C ASN A 104 0.78 -15.32 -8.53
N ASP A 105 0.28 -14.72 -9.62
CA ASP A 105 -0.15 -13.32 -9.69
C ASP A 105 -1.21 -13.03 -8.62
N LEU A 106 -1.15 -11.83 -8.04
CA LEU A 106 -2.15 -11.35 -7.10
C LEU A 106 -3.20 -10.50 -7.83
N THR A 107 -4.48 -10.74 -7.56
CA THR A 107 -5.61 -9.93 -8.03
C THR A 107 -6.53 -9.59 -6.85
N PRO A 108 -7.41 -8.57 -6.94
CA PRO A 108 -8.36 -8.29 -5.87
C PRO A 108 -9.10 -9.53 -5.37
N GLY A 109 -9.10 -9.73 -4.05
CA GLY A 109 -9.61 -10.93 -3.41
C GLY A 109 -11.14 -11.08 -3.52
N PRO A 110 -11.65 -12.32 -3.63
CA PRO A 110 -13.09 -12.58 -3.52
C PRO A 110 -13.58 -12.34 -2.08
N ALA A 111 -14.89 -12.18 -1.90
CA ALA A 111 -15.48 -12.13 -0.57
C ALA A 111 -15.17 -13.41 0.22
N GLY A 112 -14.82 -13.24 1.49
CA GLY A 112 -14.53 -14.32 2.42
C GLY A 112 -15.55 -14.48 3.55
N THR A 113 -15.21 -15.31 4.53
CA THR A 113 -16.08 -15.59 5.68
C THR A 113 -16.13 -14.46 6.70
N SER A 114 -15.23 -13.47 6.62
CA SER A 114 -15.26 -12.25 7.44
C SER A 114 -16.53 -11.41 7.23
N GLY A 115 -17.21 -11.58 6.09
CA GLY A 115 -18.43 -10.84 5.73
C GLY A 115 -18.19 -9.43 5.18
N MET A 116 -16.95 -9.07 4.84
CA MET A 116 -16.56 -7.70 4.44
C MET A 116 -16.66 -7.43 2.93
N GLY A 117 -17.27 -8.32 2.16
CA GLY A 117 -17.37 -8.20 0.70
C GLY A 117 -16.07 -8.56 -0.03
N ALA A 118 -16.07 -8.41 -1.35
CA ALA A 118 -14.89 -8.63 -2.17
C ALA A 118 -13.98 -7.40 -2.13
N ASP A 119 -12.68 -7.62 -2.25
CA ASP A 119 -11.72 -6.53 -2.23
C ASP A 119 -11.71 -5.74 -3.55
N ARG A 120 -11.17 -4.53 -3.48
CA ARG A 120 -10.83 -3.71 -4.64
C ARG A 120 -9.32 -3.61 -4.82
N GLY A 121 -8.91 -3.28 -6.05
CA GLY A 121 -7.54 -2.86 -6.31
C GLY A 121 -7.29 -1.44 -5.80
N ALA A 122 -6.08 -1.20 -5.30
CA ALA A 122 -5.60 0.11 -4.83
C ALA A 122 -5.60 1.15 -5.95
N ASP A 123 -5.76 2.43 -5.62
CA ASP A 123 -5.47 3.50 -6.57
C ASP A 123 -3.96 3.49 -6.90
N ALA A 124 -3.65 3.40 -8.19
CA ALA A 124 -2.30 3.26 -8.69
C ALA A 124 -1.46 4.53 -8.50
N GLY A 125 -2.09 5.71 -8.45
CA GLY A 125 -1.43 6.99 -8.24
C GLY A 125 -1.19 7.34 -6.77
N GLU A 126 -1.69 6.50 -5.86
CA GLU A 126 -1.90 6.91 -4.48
C GLU A 126 -0.63 7.09 -3.69
N ILE A 127 0.38 6.25 -3.86
CA ILE A 127 1.60 6.40 -3.08
C ILE A 127 2.83 6.37 -3.96
N ALA A 128 3.28 7.58 -4.31
CA ALA A 128 4.49 7.79 -5.09
C ALA A 128 5.70 7.96 -4.18
N VAL A 129 6.72 7.14 -4.38
CA VAL A 129 8.01 7.21 -3.68
C VAL A 129 9.15 7.21 -4.70
N THR A 130 10.38 7.32 -4.21
CA THR A 130 11.58 7.15 -5.02
C THR A 130 12.28 5.84 -4.66
N ALA A 131 12.67 5.06 -5.67
CA ALA A 131 13.51 3.87 -5.54
C ALA A 131 14.66 3.95 -6.54
N GLY A 132 15.91 3.87 -6.08
CA GLY A 132 17.09 4.01 -6.94
C GLY A 132 17.20 5.34 -7.67
N GLY A 133 16.57 6.40 -7.16
CA GLY A 133 16.46 7.70 -7.83
C GLY A 133 15.35 7.79 -8.89
N HIS A 134 14.53 6.74 -9.03
CA HIS A 134 13.39 6.71 -9.95
C HIS A 134 12.07 6.86 -9.20
N LYS A 135 11.13 7.64 -9.75
CA LYS A 135 9.74 7.65 -9.29
C LYS A 135 9.14 6.26 -9.49
N VAL A 136 8.51 5.74 -8.45
CA VAL A 136 7.79 4.45 -8.45
C VAL A 136 6.54 4.58 -7.59
N TYR A 137 5.60 3.66 -7.77
CA TYR A 137 4.37 3.61 -6.99
C TYR A 137 4.34 2.38 -6.08
N GLY A 138 4.00 2.57 -4.81
CA GLY A 138 3.64 1.48 -3.91
C GLY A 138 2.16 1.11 -4.05
N ILE A 139 1.71 0.16 -3.24
CA ILE A 139 0.31 -0.21 -3.08
C ILE A 139 -0.14 0.36 -1.75
N TRP A 140 -0.96 1.41 -1.80
CA TRP A 140 -1.66 1.91 -0.64
C TRP A 140 -2.85 1.00 -0.32
N ILE A 141 -2.94 0.55 0.92
CA ILE A 141 -3.98 -0.34 1.41
C ILE A 141 -4.83 0.46 2.38
N SER A 142 -5.99 0.87 1.91
CA SER A 142 -7.11 1.41 2.68
C SER A 142 -8.13 0.28 2.95
N PRO A 143 -9.08 0.43 3.91
CA PRO A 143 -10.09 -0.58 4.16
C PRO A 143 -10.84 -1.02 2.89
N GLY A 144 -10.86 -2.33 2.64
CA GLY A 144 -11.44 -2.95 1.44
C GLY A 144 -10.49 -3.08 0.25
N VAL A 145 -9.25 -2.57 0.33
CA VAL A 145 -8.18 -2.88 -0.62
C VAL A 145 -7.48 -4.16 -0.19
N GLY A 146 -7.28 -5.09 -1.11
CA GLY A 146 -6.70 -6.39 -0.81
C GLY A 146 -6.42 -7.18 -2.08
N TYR A 147 -5.47 -8.10 -2.02
CA TYR A 147 -5.14 -8.97 -3.14
C TYR A 147 -4.92 -10.41 -2.69
N ARG A 148 -5.23 -11.35 -3.58
CA ARG A 148 -5.09 -12.77 -3.36
C ARG A 148 -4.66 -13.51 -4.62
N SER A 149 -3.85 -14.55 -4.45
CA SER A 149 -3.80 -15.69 -5.37
C SER A 149 -4.63 -16.82 -4.76
N THR A 150 -5.81 -17.08 -5.33
CA THR A 150 -6.75 -18.09 -4.80
C THR A 150 -6.31 -19.52 -5.15
N GLY A 151 -6.61 -20.47 -4.26
CA GLY A 151 -6.20 -21.86 -4.37
C GLY A 151 -4.79 -22.09 -3.84
N ALA A 152 -4.29 -23.32 -4.01
CA ALA A 152 -2.90 -23.65 -3.69
C ALA A 152 -1.98 -23.13 -4.79
N ALA A 153 -1.36 -21.97 -4.56
CA ALA A 153 -0.40 -21.36 -5.45
C ALA A 153 0.82 -22.28 -5.66
N SER A 154 1.35 -22.27 -6.87
CA SER A 154 2.37 -23.24 -7.28
C SER A 154 3.64 -23.08 -6.45
N GLY A 155 4.04 -24.13 -5.75
CA GLY A 155 5.29 -24.17 -4.97
C GLY A 155 5.24 -23.49 -3.61
N VAL A 156 4.15 -22.80 -3.26
CA VAL A 156 3.95 -22.26 -1.91
C VAL A 156 3.85 -23.42 -0.91
N ALA A 157 4.39 -23.22 0.29
CA ALA A 157 4.44 -24.25 1.32
C ALA A 157 3.04 -24.68 1.74
N VAL A 158 2.86 -25.99 1.95
CA VAL A 158 1.63 -26.56 2.49
C VAL A 158 1.93 -27.60 3.56
N ASN A 159 1.01 -27.80 4.50
CA ASN A 159 1.03 -28.91 5.46
C ASN A 159 2.36 -29.06 6.22
N GLY A 160 2.84 -27.96 6.81
CA GLY A 160 4.04 -27.95 7.65
C GLY A 160 5.35 -27.96 6.86
N GLN A 161 5.30 -27.65 5.57
CA GLN A 161 6.50 -27.35 4.81
C GLN A 161 7.13 -26.05 5.31
N ALA A 162 8.47 -25.98 5.21
CA ALA A 162 9.21 -24.78 5.59
C ALA A 162 9.08 -23.70 4.51
N GLU A 163 8.96 -22.46 4.94
CA GLU A 163 8.95 -21.28 4.08
C GLU A 163 9.62 -20.07 4.74
N GLY A 164 9.80 -19.03 3.93
CA GLY A 164 10.04 -17.69 4.42
C GLY A 164 9.36 -16.66 3.53
N ALA A 165 9.06 -15.51 4.11
CA ALA A 165 8.51 -14.37 3.42
C ALA A 165 9.20 -13.09 3.91
N TYR A 166 9.38 -12.13 3.00
CA TYR A 166 9.63 -10.76 3.40
C TYR A 166 8.71 -9.81 2.66
N MET A 167 8.45 -8.67 3.28
CA MET A 167 7.93 -7.49 2.59
C MET A 167 8.70 -6.23 3.00
N VAL A 168 8.81 -5.29 2.07
CA VAL A 168 9.10 -3.89 2.35
C VAL A 168 7.77 -3.15 2.37
N ALA A 169 7.47 -2.54 3.50
CA ALA A 169 6.21 -1.86 3.76
C ALA A 169 6.43 -0.59 4.57
N SER A 170 5.40 0.24 4.70
CA SER A 170 5.48 1.44 5.54
C SER A 170 5.39 1.11 7.03
N GLY A 171 6.28 1.69 7.82
CA GLY A 171 6.16 1.71 9.29
C GLY A 171 5.40 2.93 9.82
N THR A 172 5.01 3.87 8.95
CA THR A 172 4.24 5.08 9.30
C THR A 172 2.79 5.00 8.83
N HIS A 173 2.48 4.15 7.85
CA HIS A 173 1.14 3.76 7.46
C HIS A 173 0.88 2.30 7.84
N ALA A 174 0.31 2.09 9.03
CA ALA A 174 -0.09 0.78 9.55
C ALA A 174 -1.21 0.96 10.59
N GLY A 175 -2.22 0.09 10.56
CA GLY A 175 -3.37 0.16 11.47
C GLY A 175 -3.42 -0.93 12.54
N SER A 176 -4.52 -0.93 13.31
CA SER A 176 -4.79 -1.90 14.38
C SER A 176 -5.97 -2.83 14.09
N ALA A 177 -6.53 -2.79 12.88
CA ALA A 177 -7.59 -3.71 12.49
C ALA A 177 -6.98 -5.01 11.91
N CYS A 178 -7.83 -6.00 11.62
CA CYS A 178 -7.38 -7.19 10.90
C CYS A 178 -7.65 -7.05 9.39
N CYS A 179 -6.70 -7.37 8.53
CA CYS A 179 -5.26 -7.54 8.80
C CYS A 179 -4.42 -6.95 7.65
N PHE A 180 -3.15 -6.61 7.90
CA PHE A 180 -2.23 -6.10 6.86
C PHE A 180 -1.09 -7.10 6.71
N ASP A 181 -1.40 -8.18 6.02
CA ASP A 181 -0.53 -9.35 5.93
C ASP A 181 -0.01 -9.53 4.51
N TYR A 182 1.14 -10.19 4.40
CA TYR A 182 1.68 -10.70 3.16
C TYR A 182 2.26 -12.10 3.39
N GLY A 183 1.78 -13.10 2.67
CA GLY A 183 2.31 -14.45 2.77
C GLY A 183 1.26 -15.54 2.61
N ASN A 184 1.52 -16.67 3.26
CA ASN A 184 0.73 -17.89 3.12
C ASN A 184 -0.61 -17.73 3.83
N ALA A 185 -1.67 -18.16 3.17
CA ALA A 185 -3.00 -18.18 3.72
C ALA A 185 -3.78 -19.41 3.25
N GLU A 186 -5.03 -19.50 3.69
CA GLU A 186 -5.95 -20.50 3.21
C GLU A 186 -6.11 -20.47 1.70
N SER A 187 -6.34 -21.65 1.13
CA SER A 187 -6.58 -21.81 -0.31
C SER A 187 -7.93 -21.19 -0.72
N THR A 188 -8.86 -21.09 0.22
CA THR A 188 -10.14 -20.38 0.10
C THR A 188 -10.18 -19.21 1.09
N PRO A 189 -10.91 -18.12 0.82
CA PRO A 189 -11.01 -16.96 1.72
C PRO A 189 -11.88 -17.27 2.95
N ALA A 190 -11.43 -18.19 3.79
CA ALA A 190 -12.15 -18.66 4.96
C ALA A 190 -11.17 -19.02 6.05
N ASP A 191 -11.47 -18.65 7.29
CA ASP A 191 -10.76 -19.17 8.46
C ASP A 191 -11.00 -20.69 8.53
N THR A 192 -9.93 -21.46 8.38
CA THR A 192 -9.94 -22.93 8.47
C THR A 192 -9.27 -23.46 9.73
N GLY A 193 -8.86 -22.56 10.63
CA GLY A 193 -8.36 -22.82 11.96
C GLY A 193 -6.87 -22.57 12.15
N ASN A 194 -6.46 -22.57 13.42
CA ASN A 194 -5.07 -22.41 13.86
C ASN A 194 -4.05 -23.15 12.98
N GLY A 195 -3.02 -22.44 12.52
CA GLY A 195 -1.90 -22.98 11.76
C GLY A 195 -2.12 -23.05 10.25
N HIS A 196 -3.26 -22.59 9.74
CA HIS A 196 -3.58 -22.59 8.31
C HIS A 196 -3.07 -21.37 7.54
N MET A 197 -2.58 -20.35 8.24
CA MET A 197 -1.82 -19.21 7.69
C MET A 197 -0.35 -19.21 8.13
N ASP A 198 0.50 -18.52 7.37
CA ASP A 198 1.89 -18.22 7.72
C ASP A 198 2.31 -16.95 6.96
N ALA A 199 1.82 -15.80 7.43
CA ALA A 199 1.98 -14.51 6.77
C ALA A 199 2.70 -13.50 7.65
N VAL A 200 3.61 -12.72 7.05
CA VAL A 200 4.25 -11.60 7.76
C VAL A 200 3.28 -10.43 7.82
N SER A 201 3.14 -9.84 9.00
CA SER A 201 2.23 -8.71 9.23
C SER A 201 2.98 -7.50 9.80
N ILE A 202 2.47 -6.30 9.54
CA ILE A 202 2.86 -5.08 10.24
C ILE A 202 1.60 -4.42 10.80
N ALA A 203 1.47 -4.36 12.12
CA ALA A 203 0.29 -3.80 12.75
C ALA A 203 0.63 -2.99 14.01
N THR A 204 -0.24 -2.04 14.35
CA THR A 204 -0.23 -1.38 15.66
C THR A 204 -1.11 -2.12 16.67
N THR A 205 -1.65 -3.29 16.30
CA THR A 205 -2.37 -4.17 17.21
C THR A 205 -1.39 -4.77 18.20
N CYS A 206 -1.74 -4.75 19.49
CA CYS A 206 -1.01 -5.48 20.50
C CYS A 206 -1.82 -6.71 20.91
N TYR A 207 -1.78 -7.76 20.08
CA TYR A 207 -2.65 -8.94 20.26
C TYR A 207 -2.35 -9.67 21.58
N PHE A 208 -1.07 -9.75 21.97
CA PHE A 208 -0.62 -10.30 23.25
C PHE A 208 0.02 -9.23 24.13
N ALA A 209 -0.81 -8.53 24.91
CA ALA A 209 -0.34 -7.53 25.86
C ALA A 209 0.52 -8.13 27.00
N PRO A 210 1.50 -7.38 27.54
CA PRO A 210 1.89 -6.01 27.14
C PRO A 210 2.85 -5.98 25.94
N CYS A 211 2.70 -5.04 25.01
CA CYS A 211 3.71 -4.76 23.99
C CYS A 211 4.63 -3.62 24.44
N THR A 212 5.87 -3.60 23.95
CA THR A 212 6.86 -2.56 24.26
C THR A 212 7.24 -1.78 23.00
N GLY A 213 7.89 -0.64 23.21
CA GLY A 213 8.27 0.25 22.12
C GLY A 213 7.07 0.99 21.54
N SER A 214 7.20 1.43 20.30
CA SER A 214 6.24 2.36 19.70
C SER A 214 5.30 1.72 18.69
N GLY A 215 5.51 0.44 18.34
CA GLY A 215 4.91 -0.17 17.15
C GLY A 215 5.30 0.58 15.86
N PRO A 216 4.67 0.28 14.72
CA PRO A 216 3.98 -0.98 14.48
C PRO A 216 4.95 -2.16 14.65
N TRP A 217 4.42 -3.32 15.02
CA TRP A 217 5.20 -4.53 15.25
C TRP A 217 5.19 -5.40 14.00
N VAL A 218 6.32 -6.03 13.69
CA VAL A 218 6.32 -7.16 12.75
C VAL A 218 5.83 -8.38 13.51
N GLU A 219 4.80 -9.02 12.99
CA GLU A 219 4.11 -10.17 13.58
C GLU A 219 4.01 -11.30 12.55
N ALA A 220 3.66 -12.49 13.02
CA ALA A 220 3.22 -13.59 12.16
C ALA A 220 1.72 -13.79 12.36
N ASP A 221 0.94 -13.68 11.28
CA ASP A 221 -0.41 -14.24 11.27
C ASP A 221 -0.31 -15.74 10.99
N MET A 222 -0.78 -16.53 11.95
CA MET A 222 -0.83 -17.99 11.86
C MET A 222 -2.28 -18.51 11.92
N GLU A 223 -3.25 -17.65 11.64
CA GLU A 223 -4.69 -17.82 11.83
C GLU A 223 -5.09 -17.88 13.31
N ASN A 224 -6.17 -17.18 13.65
CA ASN A 224 -6.71 -17.02 14.99
C ASN A 224 -5.70 -16.44 16.02
N GLY A 225 -4.61 -15.83 15.54
CA GLY A 225 -3.61 -15.21 16.38
C GLY A 225 -2.52 -14.46 15.62
N MET A 226 -2.21 -13.25 16.11
CA MET A 226 -1.10 -12.42 15.62
C MET A 226 0.09 -12.54 16.58
N PHE A 227 1.12 -13.28 16.18
CA PHE A 227 2.20 -13.71 17.05
C PHE A 227 3.46 -12.87 16.89
N GLN A 228 3.88 -12.20 17.96
CA GLN A 228 5.22 -11.61 18.08
C GLN A 228 6.25 -12.58 18.70
N GLY A 229 5.80 -13.75 19.19
CA GLY A 229 6.61 -14.80 19.80
C GLY A 229 5.79 -16.08 20.06
N ASP A 230 5.99 -16.78 21.18
CA ASP A 230 5.13 -17.92 21.57
C ASP A 230 3.71 -17.42 21.99
N ASN A 231 3.12 -17.92 23.09
CA ASN A 231 1.69 -17.67 23.39
C ASN A 231 1.39 -16.35 24.12
N GLY A 232 2.32 -15.39 24.10
CA GLY A 232 2.23 -14.19 24.94
C GLY A 232 3.08 -13.04 24.45
N SER A 233 3.14 -12.01 25.28
CA SER A 233 3.94 -10.80 25.02
C SER A 233 5.40 -11.13 24.68
N ASN A 234 5.92 -10.46 23.66
CA ASN A 234 7.34 -10.45 23.34
C ASN A 234 7.91 -9.03 23.48
N THR A 235 8.40 -8.69 24.67
CA THR A 235 8.94 -7.36 24.95
C THR A 235 10.27 -7.04 24.24
N ALA A 236 10.90 -8.03 23.60
CA ALA A 236 12.07 -7.82 22.74
C ALA A 236 11.69 -7.20 21.38
N ASN A 237 10.43 -7.34 20.96
CA ASN A 237 9.91 -6.69 19.76
C ASN A 237 9.47 -5.26 20.10
N ALA A 238 10.33 -4.28 19.85
CA ALA A 238 10.02 -2.86 20.09
C ALA A 238 9.21 -2.21 18.94
N GLY A 239 8.97 -2.95 17.85
CA GLY A 239 8.40 -2.41 16.62
C GLY A 239 9.36 -1.54 15.82
N ASN A 240 8.89 -1.02 14.69
CA ASN A 240 9.68 -0.20 13.77
C ASN A 240 8.82 0.86 13.07
N LYS A 241 9.07 2.14 13.38
CA LYS A 241 8.42 3.31 12.75
C LYS A 241 9.21 3.94 11.60
N SER A 242 10.21 3.24 11.07
CA SER A 242 10.89 3.75 9.89
C SER A 242 9.88 3.89 8.75
N PRO A 243 9.93 4.97 7.93
CA PRO A 243 9.03 5.11 6.80
C PRO A 243 9.05 3.90 5.86
N PHE A 244 10.19 3.23 5.74
CA PHE A 244 10.29 1.94 5.07
C PHE A 244 10.83 0.88 6.03
N VAL A 245 10.06 -0.18 6.24
CA VAL A 245 10.38 -1.32 7.10
C VAL A 245 10.58 -2.55 6.21
N THR A 246 11.69 -3.24 6.40
CA THR A 246 11.82 -4.63 5.93
C THR A 246 11.34 -5.54 7.03
N ALA A 247 10.27 -6.29 6.79
CA ALA A 247 9.68 -7.25 7.70
C ALA A 247 9.91 -8.66 7.16
N MET A 248 10.38 -9.58 8.01
CA MET A 248 10.67 -10.96 7.61
C MET A 248 10.07 -11.96 8.58
N LEU A 249 9.49 -13.01 8.01
CA LEU A 249 9.02 -14.21 8.67
C LEU A 249 9.69 -15.41 8.02
N LYS A 250 10.17 -16.35 8.84
CA LYS A 250 10.47 -17.70 8.35
C LYS A 250 10.01 -18.74 9.33
N ASN A 251 9.51 -19.84 8.80
CA ASN A 251 8.87 -20.87 9.57
C ASN A 251 9.35 -22.22 9.05
N ASN A 252 9.76 -23.13 9.95
CA ASN A 252 10.12 -24.48 9.53
C ASN A 252 8.89 -25.38 9.31
N GLY A 253 7.68 -24.87 9.60
CA GLY A 253 6.39 -25.54 9.48
C GLY A 253 6.16 -26.66 10.51
N GLN A 254 7.15 -26.93 11.36
CA GLN A 254 7.15 -28.09 12.24
C GLN A 254 7.18 -27.71 13.71
N THR A 255 8.08 -26.84 14.12
CA THR A 255 8.34 -26.57 15.55
C THR A 255 8.84 -25.17 15.85
N THR A 256 9.40 -24.44 14.88
CA THR A 256 10.07 -23.15 15.14
C THR A 256 9.86 -22.16 14.01
N TYR A 257 9.83 -20.88 14.39
CA TYR A 257 9.78 -19.77 13.46
C TYR A 257 10.62 -18.59 13.98
N ALA A 258 10.88 -17.62 13.11
CA ALA A 258 11.61 -16.42 13.44
C ALA A 258 10.98 -15.17 12.80
N LEU A 259 11.06 -14.06 13.54
CA LEU A 259 10.66 -12.73 13.09
C LEU A 259 11.86 -11.81 13.12
N LYS A 260 12.04 -11.06 12.03
CA LYS A 260 13.10 -10.06 11.91
C LYS A 260 12.56 -8.78 11.31
N GLY A 261 13.24 -7.67 11.63
CA GLY A 261 12.95 -6.39 11.00
C GLY A 261 14.18 -5.51 10.87
N ALA A 262 14.11 -4.57 9.93
CA ALA A 262 15.10 -3.51 9.75
C ALA A 262 14.45 -2.24 9.18
N ASN A 263 15.15 -1.12 9.29
CA ASN A 263 14.90 0.02 8.41
C ASN A 263 15.29 -0.40 6.98
N ALA A 264 14.37 -0.34 6.02
CA ALA A 264 14.65 -0.75 4.64
C ALA A 264 15.61 0.22 3.93
N GLN A 265 15.85 1.42 4.47
CA GLN A 265 16.76 2.43 3.91
C GLN A 265 18.20 2.25 4.40
N SER A 266 18.42 1.51 5.51
CA SER A 266 19.76 1.36 6.10
C SER A 266 19.83 0.27 7.18
N GLY A 267 21.04 -0.17 7.51
CA GLY A 267 21.27 -1.05 8.66
C GLY A 267 21.00 -2.53 8.39
N SER A 268 21.21 -3.33 9.44
CA SER A 268 21.09 -4.79 9.43
C SER A 268 19.78 -5.27 10.06
N LEU A 269 19.36 -6.47 9.70
CA LEU A 269 18.24 -7.14 10.36
C LEU A 269 18.49 -7.31 11.85
N SER A 270 17.45 -7.04 12.63
CA SER A 270 17.36 -7.39 14.04
C SER A 270 16.41 -8.57 14.18
N THR A 271 16.83 -9.59 14.92
CA THR A 271 15.97 -10.73 15.26
C THR A 271 15.16 -10.39 16.50
N TRP A 272 13.83 -10.37 16.38
CA TRP A 272 12.92 -10.09 17.48
C TRP A 272 12.32 -11.36 18.07
N TRP A 273 12.19 -12.40 17.24
CA TRP A 273 11.85 -13.74 17.69
C TRP A 273 12.66 -14.78 16.91
N ASN A 274 13.08 -15.83 17.60
CA ASN A 274 13.64 -17.04 17.01
C ASN A 274 13.45 -18.16 18.05
N GLY A 275 12.37 -18.91 17.91
CA GLY A 275 11.91 -19.80 18.95
C GLY A 275 10.84 -20.77 18.47
N SER A 276 10.13 -21.37 19.42
CA SER A 276 9.06 -22.32 19.12
C SER A 276 7.91 -21.66 18.37
N LEU A 277 7.19 -22.46 17.57
CA LEU A 277 5.81 -22.15 17.20
C LEU A 277 4.94 -22.06 18.45
N PRO A 278 3.80 -21.34 18.38
CA PRO A 278 2.87 -21.24 19.49
C PRO A 278 2.49 -22.62 20.03
N THR A 279 2.67 -22.84 21.33
CA THR A 279 2.39 -24.14 21.95
C THR A 279 0.89 -24.38 22.23
N ARG A 280 0.02 -23.42 21.88
CA ARG A 280 -1.44 -23.62 21.81
C ARG A 280 -1.78 -24.60 20.69
N GLY A 281 -2.86 -25.36 20.86
CA GLY A 281 -3.21 -26.44 19.92
C GLY A 281 -3.49 -25.92 18.50
N GLY A 282 -2.98 -26.63 17.49
CA GLY A 282 -3.23 -26.35 16.06
C GLY A 282 -2.06 -25.72 15.30
N TYR A 283 -1.09 -25.09 15.99
CA TYR A 283 0.05 -24.43 15.33
C TYR A 283 1.28 -25.34 15.12
N MET A 284 1.24 -26.59 15.59
CA MET A 284 2.39 -27.50 15.56
C MET A 284 1.96 -28.95 15.29
N PRO A 285 2.27 -29.53 14.10
CA PRO A 285 2.85 -28.85 12.93
C PRO A 285 1.87 -27.81 12.33
N MET A 286 2.37 -26.94 11.46
CA MET A 286 1.53 -26.02 10.69
C MET A 286 0.71 -26.79 9.65
N HIS A 287 -0.38 -26.17 9.21
CA HIS A 287 -1.36 -26.68 8.26
C HIS A 287 -1.57 -25.70 7.09
N GLN A 288 -0.50 -24.99 6.67
CA GLN A 288 -0.58 -24.02 5.58
C GLN A 288 -1.25 -24.60 4.34
N GLU A 289 -2.02 -23.79 3.62
CA GLU A 289 -2.79 -24.24 2.46
C GLU A 289 -2.28 -23.73 1.11
N GLY A 290 -1.33 -22.79 1.13
CA GLY A 290 -0.64 -22.32 -0.05
C GLY A 290 -1.38 -21.24 -0.83
N GLY A 291 -2.41 -20.63 -0.27
CA GLY A 291 -2.92 -19.35 -0.75
C GLY A 291 -1.88 -18.25 -0.54
N ILE A 292 -2.00 -17.16 -1.31
CA ILE A 292 -1.19 -15.96 -1.08
C ILE A 292 -2.12 -14.78 -0.88
N ILE A 293 -1.92 -14.00 0.18
CA ILE A 293 -2.65 -12.75 0.44
C ILE A 293 -1.70 -11.55 0.51
N LEU A 294 -2.26 -10.38 0.24
CA LEU A 294 -1.67 -9.08 0.48
C LEU A 294 -2.74 -8.10 0.96
N GLY A 295 -2.56 -7.53 2.16
CA GLY A 295 -3.40 -6.45 2.67
C GLY A 295 -4.69 -6.85 3.36
N THR A 296 -4.89 -8.15 3.57
CA THR A 296 -6.06 -8.72 4.26
C THR A 296 -5.59 -9.81 5.23
N GLY A 297 -6.50 -10.33 6.04
CA GLY A 297 -6.36 -11.64 6.69
C GLY A 297 -6.75 -12.79 5.75
N GLY A 298 -6.53 -14.04 6.20
CA GLY A 298 -6.80 -15.26 5.44
C GLY A 298 -8.29 -15.47 5.10
N ASP A 299 -9.17 -15.07 6.02
CA ASP A 299 -10.63 -15.12 5.92
C ASP A 299 -11.26 -13.93 5.15
N ASN A 300 -10.42 -13.09 4.54
CA ASN A 300 -10.75 -11.81 3.90
C ASN A 300 -11.13 -10.69 4.89
N SER A 301 -10.59 -10.70 6.11
CA SER A 301 -10.62 -9.53 6.98
C SER A 301 -9.81 -8.39 6.37
N ASN A 302 -10.48 -7.37 5.84
CA ASN A 302 -9.90 -6.33 4.97
C ASN A 302 -10.07 -4.91 5.52
N TRP A 303 -10.16 -4.73 6.85
CA TRP A 303 -10.32 -3.40 7.47
C TRP A 303 -9.00 -2.76 7.92
N ASN A 304 -7.88 -3.47 7.82
CA ASN A 304 -6.59 -2.87 8.16
C ASN A 304 -6.09 -1.94 7.06
N MET A 305 -5.04 -1.20 7.38
CA MET A 305 -4.37 -0.29 6.48
C MET A 305 -2.87 -0.56 6.46
N GLY A 306 -2.23 -0.23 5.34
CA GLY A 306 -0.80 -0.38 5.16
C GLY A 306 -0.30 0.15 3.83
N THR A 307 1.01 0.18 3.64
CA THR A 307 1.61 0.45 2.31
C THR A 307 2.61 -0.65 1.98
N PHE A 308 2.45 -1.31 0.84
CA PHE A 308 3.35 -2.35 0.34
C PHE A 308 4.18 -1.85 -0.85
N PHE A 309 5.46 -2.22 -0.91
CA PHE A 309 6.36 -1.84 -2.02
C PHE A 309 6.90 -3.06 -2.79
N GLU A 310 7.39 -4.05 -2.06
CA GLU A 310 7.91 -5.30 -2.62
C GLU A 310 7.87 -6.43 -1.59
N GLY A 311 7.82 -7.67 -2.03
CA GLY A 311 7.90 -8.84 -1.17
C GLY A 311 8.03 -10.14 -1.95
N VAL A 312 8.51 -11.17 -1.28
CA VAL A 312 8.65 -12.51 -1.86
C VAL A 312 8.21 -13.58 -0.86
N MET A 313 7.84 -14.74 -1.37
CA MET A 313 7.74 -15.98 -0.61
C MET A 313 8.76 -16.98 -1.18
N VAL A 314 9.38 -17.78 -0.32
CA VAL A 314 10.42 -18.75 -0.71
C VAL A 314 10.12 -20.14 -0.18
N ALA A 315 10.51 -21.16 -0.95
CA ALA A 315 10.44 -22.54 -0.52
C ALA A 315 11.66 -22.91 0.35
N GLY A 316 11.40 -23.53 1.52
CA GLY A 316 12.41 -23.92 2.49
C GLY A 316 12.69 -22.84 3.54
N TYR A 317 13.51 -23.17 4.53
CA TYR A 317 13.83 -22.29 5.66
C TYR A 317 15.07 -21.43 5.37
N PRO A 318 14.95 -20.11 5.14
CA PRO A 318 16.08 -19.31 4.70
C PRO A 318 17.15 -19.16 5.77
N THR A 319 18.41 -19.19 5.34
CA THR A 319 19.53 -18.92 6.25
C THR A 319 19.58 -17.43 6.62
N ASP A 320 20.07 -17.13 7.82
CA ASP A 320 20.30 -15.75 8.26
C ASP A 320 21.22 -14.97 7.31
N ALA A 321 22.19 -15.65 6.68
CA ALA A 321 23.08 -15.04 5.71
C ALA A 321 22.33 -14.59 4.43
N ALA A 322 21.38 -15.39 3.96
CA ALA A 322 20.54 -15.04 2.80
C ALA A 322 19.65 -13.83 3.11
N GLU A 323 18.96 -13.84 4.25
CA GLU A 323 18.11 -12.72 4.69
C GLU A 323 18.93 -11.43 4.88
N ASN A 324 20.11 -11.51 5.48
CA ASN A 324 21.01 -10.36 5.63
C ASN A 324 21.48 -9.82 4.27
N ALA A 325 21.75 -10.68 3.30
CA ALA A 325 22.11 -10.26 1.95
C ALA A 325 20.92 -9.60 1.22
N VAL A 326 19.70 -10.12 1.41
CA VAL A 326 18.47 -9.49 0.91
C VAL A 326 18.27 -8.11 1.54
N GLN A 327 18.40 -7.97 2.86
CA GLN A 327 18.36 -6.66 3.52
C GLN A 327 19.42 -5.70 2.97
N GLY A 328 20.65 -6.18 2.72
CA GLY A 328 21.69 -5.37 2.09
C GLY A 328 21.30 -4.90 0.68
N ASN A 329 20.65 -5.76 -0.11
CA ASN A 329 20.10 -5.39 -1.40
C ASN A 329 18.96 -4.36 -1.28
N VAL A 330 18.01 -4.56 -0.36
CA VAL A 330 16.91 -3.62 -0.10
C VAL A 330 17.45 -2.25 0.32
N ALA A 331 18.38 -2.20 1.27
CA ALA A 331 19.02 -0.96 1.71
C ALA A 331 19.75 -0.23 0.55
N SER A 332 20.31 -0.98 -0.40
CA SER A 332 20.99 -0.41 -1.56
C SER A 332 20.05 0.28 -2.56
N VAL A 333 18.74 0.01 -2.49
CA VAL A 333 17.73 0.69 -3.32
C VAL A 333 17.66 2.19 -3.01
N GLY A 334 17.88 2.56 -1.75
CA GLY A 334 17.71 3.95 -1.33
C GLY A 334 16.28 4.45 -1.47
N TYR A 335 15.29 3.66 -0.99
CA TYR A 335 13.90 4.11 -0.90
C TYR A 335 13.80 5.45 -0.18
N SER A 336 13.01 6.39 -0.70
CA SER A 336 12.78 7.70 -0.07
C SER A 336 11.44 8.31 -0.49
N GLY A 337 10.94 9.26 0.30
CA GLY A 337 9.60 9.84 0.15
C GLY A 337 8.75 9.62 1.40
N GLU A 338 7.59 10.29 1.46
CA GLU A 338 6.56 10.04 2.47
C GLU A 338 5.84 8.73 2.14
N THR A 339 5.43 7.99 3.17
CA THR A 339 4.81 6.65 2.99
C THR A 339 3.42 6.52 3.61
N ASP A 340 2.95 7.60 4.23
CA ASP A 340 1.71 7.79 4.98
C ASP A 340 0.92 9.03 4.51
N VAL A 341 1.27 9.59 3.35
CA VAL A 341 0.56 10.70 2.72
C VAL A 341 0.10 10.27 1.33
N PRO A 342 -1.19 9.94 1.15
CA PRO A 342 -1.70 9.55 -0.15
C PRO A 342 -1.72 10.74 -1.13
N ASN A 343 -1.49 10.45 -2.40
CA ASN A 343 -1.54 11.30 -3.58
C ASN A 343 -0.67 12.58 -3.58
N GLY A 344 0.37 12.66 -2.75
CA GLY A 344 1.25 13.83 -2.72
C GLY A 344 0.57 15.07 -2.08
N PRO A 345 0.61 16.28 -2.68
CA PRO A 345 0.13 17.52 -2.04
C PRO A 345 -1.41 17.64 -2.00
N GLN A 346 -2.16 16.52 -2.08
CA GLN A 346 -3.60 16.57 -1.87
C GLN A 346 -3.89 16.94 -0.42
N GLY A 347 -4.92 17.76 -0.22
CA GLY A 347 -5.31 18.27 1.08
C GLY A 347 -6.70 17.80 1.44
N ALA A 348 -6.93 17.58 2.73
CA ALA A 348 -8.30 17.48 3.22
C ALA A 348 -9.04 18.81 2.98
N ILE A 349 -10.37 18.75 2.92
CA ILE A 349 -11.20 19.95 3.00
C ILE A 349 -12.00 19.88 4.30
N THR A 350 -11.59 20.63 5.32
CA THR A 350 -12.31 20.63 6.60
C THR A 350 -13.49 21.58 6.55
N GLY A 351 -14.67 21.13 6.93
CA GLY A 351 -15.93 21.85 6.92
C GLY A 351 -16.54 22.10 8.31
N PRO A 352 -17.85 22.41 8.35
CA PRO A 352 -18.60 22.62 9.58
C PRO A 352 -18.45 21.46 10.57
N GLY A 353 -18.33 21.78 11.87
CA GLY A 353 -18.14 20.78 12.93
C GLY A 353 -16.74 20.15 13.00
N GLY A 354 -15.79 20.61 12.17
CA GLY A 354 -14.45 20.02 12.09
C GLY A 354 -14.42 18.69 11.32
N GLN A 355 -15.49 18.38 10.60
CA GLN A 355 -15.59 17.23 9.69
C GLN A 355 -14.86 17.50 8.38
N CYS A 356 -14.61 16.46 7.60
CA CYS A 356 -14.00 16.54 6.28
C CYS A 356 -15.06 16.38 5.18
N VAL A 357 -14.84 17.06 4.05
CA VAL A 357 -15.57 16.80 2.80
C VAL A 357 -15.12 15.44 2.30
N ASP A 358 -16.11 14.58 2.12
CA ASP A 358 -15.97 13.13 1.98
C ASP A 358 -16.85 12.67 0.81
N VAL A 359 -16.41 11.68 0.05
CA VAL A 359 -17.27 11.02 -0.93
C VAL A 359 -17.86 9.78 -0.27
N ALA A 360 -19.18 9.63 -0.30
CA ALA A 360 -19.81 8.45 0.29
C ALA A 360 -19.30 7.12 -0.31
N ALA A 361 -19.41 6.05 0.46
CA ALA A 361 -19.02 4.68 0.09
C ALA A 361 -17.52 4.36 0.12
N ASP A 362 -16.79 4.88 1.12
CA ASP A 362 -15.46 4.41 1.55
C ASP A 362 -14.50 4.16 0.37
N ASP A 363 -14.07 5.24 -0.30
CA ASP A 363 -13.13 5.27 -1.43
C ASP A 363 -13.64 4.62 -2.74
N THR A 364 -14.88 4.11 -2.75
CA THR A 364 -15.46 3.44 -3.93
C THR A 364 -16.37 4.34 -4.78
N GLY A 365 -16.39 5.64 -4.50
CA GLY A 365 -17.22 6.62 -5.18
C GLY A 365 -17.15 6.55 -6.72
N THR A 366 -18.32 6.62 -7.34
CA THR A 366 -18.51 6.66 -8.80
C THR A 366 -19.31 7.90 -9.18
N ASN A 367 -19.59 8.09 -10.48
CA ASN A 367 -20.45 9.18 -10.93
C ASN A 367 -21.80 9.15 -10.21
N GLY A 368 -22.17 10.26 -9.58
CA GLY A 368 -23.41 10.41 -8.84
C GLY A 368 -23.33 10.02 -7.37
N THR A 369 -22.17 9.56 -6.91
CA THR A 369 -21.97 9.32 -5.47
C THR A 369 -22.03 10.65 -4.72
N ALA A 370 -22.81 10.69 -3.64
CA ALA A 370 -23.00 11.90 -2.84
C ALA A 370 -21.70 12.34 -2.20
N VAL A 371 -21.48 13.66 -2.17
CA VAL A 371 -20.45 14.28 -1.34
C VAL A 371 -21.07 14.70 -0.02
N GLN A 372 -20.42 14.36 1.09
CA GLN A 372 -20.95 14.46 2.43
C GLN A 372 -19.93 15.04 3.41
N LEU A 373 -20.38 15.26 4.65
CA LEU A 373 -19.49 15.44 5.79
C LEU A 373 -19.27 14.11 6.51
N TRP A 374 -18.02 13.85 6.84
CA TRP A 374 -17.62 12.70 7.65
C TRP A 374 -16.48 13.07 8.61
N ASN A 375 -16.21 12.21 9.60
CA ASN A 375 -15.06 12.40 10.47
C ASN A 375 -13.78 12.32 9.65
N CYS A 376 -12.86 13.27 9.86
CA CYS A 376 -11.59 13.28 9.15
C CYS A 376 -10.79 12.00 9.42
N GLN A 377 -10.43 11.30 8.35
CA GLN A 377 -9.67 10.05 8.36
C GLN A 377 -8.37 10.26 7.59
N SER A 378 -7.24 9.93 8.21
CA SER A 378 -5.93 10.16 7.58
C SER A 378 -5.59 9.20 6.44
N TYR A 379 -6.42 8.19 6.25
CA TYR A 379 -6.19 7.05 5.36
C TYR A 379 -7.24 6.91 4.25
N ALA A 380 -8.31 7.70 4.30
CA ALA A 380 -9.45 7.59 3.40
C ALA A 380 -9.17 8.42 2.14
N GLU A 381 -9.02 7.77 1.00
CA GLU A 381 -8.78 8.38 -0.31
C GLU A 381 -9.80 9.47 -0.62
N ASP A 382 -11.07 9.17 -0.36
CA ASP A 382 -12.24 10.01 -0.64
C ASP A 382 -12.32 11.33 0.16
N GLN A 383 -11.41 11.56 1.10
CA GLN A 383 -11.31 12.82 1.85
C GLN A 383 -10.14 13.71 1.44
N TYR A 384 -9.25 13.23 0.56
CA TYR A 384 -8.09 14.00 0.08
C TYR A 384 -8.35 14.50 -1.34
N TRP A 385 -8.26 15.81 -1.50
CA TRP A 385 -8.64 16.50 -2.73
C TRP A 385 -7.43 17.15 -3.38
N GLN A 386 -7.23 16.86 -4.67
CA GLN A 386 -6.27 17.57 -5.49
C GLN A 386 -6.84 18.91 -5.93
N HIS A 387 -6.06 19.98 -5.72
CA HIS A 387 -6.40 21.33 -6.14
C HIS A 387 -5.79 21.62 -7.51
N HIS A 388 -6.65 21.77 -8.51
CA HIS A 388 -6.22 22.04 -9.88
C HIS A 388 -6.18 23.54 -10.17
N THR A 389 -5.27 23.94 -11.07
CA THR A 389 -5.12 25.36 -11.46
C THR A 389 -6.32 25.93 -12.22
N ASN A 390 -7.17 25.08 -12.78
CA ASN A 390 -8.45 25.45 -13.39
C ASN A 390 -9.58 25.66 -12.35
N GLY A 391 -9.30 25.45 -11.06
CA GLY A 391 -10.24 25.58 -9.96
C GLY A 391 -11.08 24.33 -9.67
N SER A 392 -10.86 23.21 -10.37
CA SER A 392 -11.50 21.94 -9.99
C SER A 392 -10.83 21.32 -8.78
N LEU A 393 -11.63 20.61 -7.99
CA LEU A 393 -11.18 19.80 -6.85
C LEU A 393 -11.48 18.35 -7.19
N SER A 394 -10.51 17.45 -7.10
CA SER A 394 -10.72 16.04 -7.46
C SER A 394 -10.21 15.06 -6.42
N THR A 395 -10.95 13.99 -6.21
CA THR A 395 -10.56 12.82 -5.42
C THR A 395 -11.00 11.55 -6.14
N ILE A 396 -10.31 10.43 -5.92
CA ILE A 396 -10.56 9.11 -6.55
C ILE A 396 -10.86 9.19 -8.07
N GLY A 397 -10.22 10.15 -8.75
CA GLY A 397 -10.23 10.36 -10.21
C GLY A 397 -11.42 11.11 -10.77
N ARG A 398 -12.20 11.75 -9.91
CA ARG A 398 -13.40 12.50 -10.26
C ARG A 398 -13.41 13.83 -9.54
N CYS A 399 -14.23 14.74 -10.04
CA CYS A 399 -14.31 16.11 -9.58
C CYS A 399 -15.49 16.30 -8.60
N LEU A 400 -15.31 17.23 -7.65
CA LEU A 400 -16.38 17.79 -6.84
C LEU A 400 -17.35 18.54 -7.77
N ASP A 401 -18.56 18.01 -7.95
CA ASP A 401 -19.50 18.42 -8.99
C ASP A 401 -20.83 18.88 -8.37
N ILE A 402 -21.52 19.79 -9.06
CA ILE A 402 -22.89 20.19 -8.71
C ILE A 402 -23.82 19.42 -9.62
N ASP A 403 -24.66 18.57 -9.05
CA ASP A 403 -25.56 17.66 -9.79
C ASP A 403 -26.26 18.37 -10.96
N GLY A 404 -26.04 17.83 -12.16
CA GLY A 404 -26.60 18.31 -13.41
C GLY A 404 -26.17 19.73 -13.81
N ASN A 405 -25.06 20.25 -13.26
CA ASN A 405 -24.61 21.63 -13.40
C ASN A 405 -25.71 22.63 -12.97
N GLY A 406 -26.50 22.24 -11.96
CA GLY A 406 -27.63 23.01 -11.45
C GLY A 406 -27.21 24.31 -10.77
N THR A 407 -28.13 25.26 -10.69
CA THR A 407 -27.87 26.58 -10.08
C THR A 407 -28.85 26.94 -8.99
N ALA A 408 -29.77 26.06 -8.61
CA ALA A 408 -30.78 26.36 -7.60
C ALA A 408 -30.23 26.12 -6.19
N ASN A 409 -30.75 26.86 -5.21
CA ASN A 409 -30.55 26.50 -3.81
C ASN A 409 -31.04 25.08 -3.56
N GLY A 410 -30.23 24.26 -2.88
CA GLY A 410 -30.60 22.88 -2.60
C GLY A 410 -30.11 21.84 -3.60
N THR A 411 -29.52 22.25 -4.73
CA THR A 411 -28.87 21.30 -5.64
C THR A 411 -27.73 20.60 -4.90
N GLN A 412 -27.70 19.27 -4.97
CA GLN A 412 -26.73 18.44 -4.27
C GLN A 412 -25.36 18.54 -4.93
N VAL A 413 -24.34 18.23 -4.13
CA VAL A 413 -22.96 18.08 -4.60
C VAL A 413 -22.64 16.60 -4.66
N GLU A 414 -22.00 16.19 -5.75
CA GLU A 414 -21.71 14.81 -6.09
C GLU A 414 -20.28 14.65 -6.57
N LEU A 415 -19.84 13.39 -6.66
CA LEU A 415 -18.62 13.03 -7.36
C LEU A 415 -18.97 12.73 -8.83
N TRP A 416 -18.26 13.34 -9.77
CA TRP A 416 -18.48 13.11 -11.20
C TRP A 416 -17.19 13.17 -12.02
N ASP A 417 -17.10 12.41 -13.11
CA ASP A 417 -15.97 12.45 -14.03
C ASP A 417 -15.64 13.91 -14.43
N CYS A 418 -14.36 14.28 -14.31
CA CYS A 418 -13.91 15.61 -14.63
C CYS A 418 -14.11 15.91 -16.12
N ASN A 419 -15.01 16.85 -16.43
CA ASN A 419 -15.42 17.18 -17.79
C ASN A 419 -15.31 18.68 -18.11
N GLY A 420 -14.85 19.48 -17.14
CA GLY A 420 -14.56 20.90 -17.32
C GLY A 420 -15.79 21.81 -17.33
N VAL A 421 -16.96 21.32 -16.90
CA VAL A 421 -18.16 22.17 -16.74
C VAL A 421 -18.02 23.13 -15.55
N GLY A 422 -18.80 24.22 -15.58
CA GLY A 422 -18.72 25.26 -14.55
C GLY A 422 -19.12 24.78 -13.14
N GLY A 423 -19.97 23.75 -13.04
CA GLY A 423 -20.34 23.09 -11.79
C GLY A 423 -19.16 22.44 -11.05
N GLN A 424 -18.07 22.13 -11.76
CA GLN A 424 -16.85 21.52 -11.18
C GLN A 424 -15.84 22.56 -10.69
N VAL A 425 -16.10 23.86 -10.85
CA VAL A 425 -15.16 24.92 -10.51
C VAL A 425 -15.49 25.50 -9.14
N TRP A 426 -14.51 25.48 -8.23
CA TRP A 426 -14.65 25.97 -6.87
C TRP A 426 -13.56 26.99 -6.53
N GLN A 427 -13.93 28.01 -5.77
CA GLN A 427 -13.04 29.10 -5.36
C GLN A 427 -13.13 29.30 -3.86
N GLN A 428 -12.06 28.96 -3.15
CA GLN A 428 -11.97 29.29 -1.74
C GLN A 428 -11.82 30.81 -1.58
N ARG A 429 -12.71 31.41 -0.80
CA ARG A 429 -12.73 32.85 -0.51
C ARG A 429 -12.14 33.14 0.86
N SER A 430 -11.72 34.39 1.07
CA SER A 430 -11.12 34.85 2.33
C SER A 430 -12.06 34.78 3.53
N ASP A 431 -13.37 34.69 3.31
CA ASP A 431 -14.37 34.50 4.36
C ASP A 431 -14.54 33.02 4.74
N GLY A 432 -13.77 32.10 4.14
CA GLY A 432 -13.84 30.66 4.35
C GLY A 432 -14.93 29.96 3.55
N SER A 433 -15.65 30.65 2.66
CA SER A 433 -16.60 29.99 1.77
C SER A 433 -15.92 29.33 0.57
N LEU A 434 -16.42 28.16 0.17
CA LEU A 434 -16.04 27.50 -1.07
C LEU A 434 -17.12 27.81 -2.12
N PHE A 435 -16.81 28.77 -2.99
CA PHE A 435 -17.77 29.37 -3.93
C PHE A 435 -17.70 28.72 -5.30
N ASN A 436 -18.86 28.42 -5.90
CA ASN A 436 -18.96 28.00 -7.29
C ASN A 436 -19.36 29.20 -8.20
N PRO A 437 -18.50 29.62 -9.15
CA PRO A 437 -18.77 30.77 -10.01
C PRO A 437 -19.94 30.61 -10.98
N GLN A 438 -20.24 29.39 -11.42
CA GLN A 438 -21.29 29.13 -12.39
C GLN A 438 -22.69 29.29 -11.79
N SER A 439 -22.89 28.80 -10.56
CA SER A 439 -24.14 28.87 -9.83
C SER A 439 -24.32 30.17 -9.05
N GLY A 440 -23.22 30.88 -8.73
CA GLY A 440 -23.22 32.05 -7.86
C GLY A 440 -23.44 31.70 -6.38
N ARG A 441 -23.22 30.45 -5.99
CA ARG A 441 -23.54 29.89 -4.66
C ARG A 441 -22.31 29.29 -3.97
N CYS A 442 -22.46 28.99 -2.70
CA CYS A 442 -21.41 28.42 -1.85
C CYS A 442 -21.75 26.97 -1.48
N LEU A 443 -20.72 26.14 -1.29
CA LEU A 443 -20.86 24.82 -0.65
C LEU A 443 -21.47 25.02 0.74
N ASP A 444 -22.47 24.21 1.06
CA ASP A 444 -23.35 24.39 2.21
C ASP A 444 -23.62 23.04 2.86
N SER A 445 -23.41 22.97 4.18
CA SER A 445 -23.97 21.90 4.99
C SER A 445 -25.43 22.22 5.33
N PRO A 446 -26.41 21.39 4.91
CA PRO A 446 -27.82 21.67 5.09
C PRO A 446 -28.19 22.00 6.53
N ASP A 447 -28.80 23.17 6.72
CA ASP A 447 -29.34 23.64 8.00
C ASP A 447 -28.31 23.65 9.14
N GLY A 448 -27.01 23.71 8.79
CA GLY A 448 -25.90 23.67 9.74
C GLY A 448 -25.65 22.30 10.36
N ALA A 449 -26.11 21.22 9.73
CA ALA A 449 -25.85 19.86 10.20
C ALA A 449 -24.34 19.52 10.16
N THR A 450 -23.91 18.68 11.11
CA THR A 450 -22.50 18.26 11.26
C THR A 450 -22.41 16.78 11.67
N ALA A 451 -23.42 15.99 11.30
CA ALA A 451 -23.38 14.56 11.55
C ALA A 451 -22.71 13.86 10.37
N ASN A 452 -22.00 12.76 10.63
CA ASN A 452 -21.54 11.86 9.57
C ASN A 452 -22.71 11.46 8.67
N GLY A 453 -22.51 11.53 7.35
CA GLY A 453 -23.58 11.26 6.38
C GLY A 453 -24.36 12.51 5.94
N THR A 454 -23.98 13.71 6.39
CA THR A 454 -24.65 14.95 5.97
C THR A 454 -24.27 15.26 4.52
N HIS A 455 -25.17 15.03 3.57
CA HIS A 455 -24.93 15.35 2.15
C HIS A 455 -24.83 16.86 1.93
N LEU A 456 -23.80 17.28 1.20
CA LEU A 456 -23.52 18.66 0.90
C LEU A 456 -24.36 19.15 -0.28
N ARG A 457 -24.71 20.44 -0.25
CA ARG A 457 -25.48 21.12 -1.29
C ARG A 457 -24.84 22.45 -1.63
N ILE A 458 -25.37 23.12 -2.65
CA ILE A 458 -25.13 24.55 -2.85
C ILE A 458 -26.26 25.39 -2.25
N TRP A 459 -25.89 26.54 -1.71
CA TRP A 459 -26.83 27.54 -1.20
C TRP A 459 -26.30 28.96 -1.40
N ASP A 460 -27.19 29.94 -1.41
CA ASP A 460 -26.81 31.35 -1.44
C ASP A 460 -25.79 31.65 -0.33
N CYS A 461 -24.71 32.30 -0.71
CA CYS A 461 -23.63 32.62 0.23
C CYS A 461 -24.14 33.60 1.30
N ASN A 462 -24.18 33.15 2.55
CA ASN A 462 -24.78 33.88 3.66
C ASN A 462 -23.81 34.09 4.85
N GLY A 463 -22.58 33.59 4.73
CA GLY A 463 -21.53 33.76 5.73
C GLY A 463 -21.69 32.90 6.99
N ALA A 464 -22.69 32.01 7.04
CA ALA A 464 -22.94 31.12 8.17
C ALA A 464 -21.80 30.12 8.39
N ALA A 465 -21.74 29.56 9.60
CA ALA A 465 -20.81 28.49 9.95
C ALA A 465 -20.98 27.25 9.06
N ALA A 466 -22.20 27.00 8.56
CA ALA A 466 -22.55 25.93 7.63
C ALA A 466 -21.82 26.00 6.26
N GLN A 467 -21.23 27.16 5.93
CA GLN A 467 -20.56 27.43 4.66
C GLN A 467 -19.07 27.70 4.85
N LYS A 468 -18.47 27.26 5.97
CA LYS A 468 -17.04 27.44 6.25
C LYS A 468 -16.28 26.17 5.93
N PHE A 469 -15.47 26.23 4.89
CA PHE A 469 -14.64 25.15 4.38
C PHE A 469 -13.19 25.63 4.19
N THR A 470 -12.24 24.83 4.63
CA THR A 470 -10.81 25.11 4.51
C THR A 470 -10.14 24.03 3.69
N LEU A 471 -9.58 24.42 2.55
CA LEU A 471 -8.67 23.62 1.74
C LEU A 471 -7.29 23.67 2.42
N HIS A 472 -6.67 22.50 2.64
CA HIS A 472 -5.35 22.38 3.27
C HIS A 472 -4.23 22.20 2.27
#